data_AF-A0A2W5Z025-F1
#
_entry.id   AF-A0A2W5Z025-F1
#
_cell.length_a   1.000
_cell.length_b   1.000
_cell.length_c   1.000
_cell.angle_alpha   90.00
_cell.angle_beta   90.00
_cell.angle_gamma   90.00
#
_symmetry.space_group_name_H-M   'P 1'
#
loop_
_entity.id
_entity.type
_entity.pdbx_description
1 polymer ?
#
loop_
_entity_poly.entity_id
_entity_poly.type
_entity_poly.pdbx_seq_one_letter_code
_entity_poly.pdbx_strand_id
1 'polypeptide(L)'
;AADGYPGIPGIGAKTAAELLNRYGPIEKFPSDILGKQRKLALLFKNLATLRTDAPLFKKVETLRWRGATPAFAKWAKRIEAPRLLERCEKAAAR
;
A
#
# COMPACT_ATOMS: atom_id res chain seq x y z
N ALA A 1 6.50 13.34 0.23
CA ALA A 1 5.72 12.18 -0.26
C ALA A 1 6.49 10.92 0.10
N ALA A 2 5.86 9.91 0.71
CA ALA A 2 6.55 8.68 1.10
C ALA A 2 6.88 7.78 -0.10
N ASP A 3 6.06 7.84 -1.15
CA ASP A 3 6.15 6.94 -2.32
C ASP A 3 6.94 7.52 -3.50
N GLY A 4 7.56 8.69 -3.34
CA GLY A 4 8.38 9.33 -4.37
C GLY A 4 7.63 9.96 -5.55
N TYR A 5 6.29 10.06 -5.52
CA TYR A 5 5.53 10.72 -6.59
C TYR A 5 5.64 12.26 -6.49
N PRO A 6 6.11 12.95 -7.55
CA PRO A 6 6.26 14.41 -7.56
C PRO A 6 4.92 15.16 -7.71
N GLY A 7 3.83 14.46 -8.03
CA GLY A 7 2.54 15.08 -8.37
C GLY A 7 2.55 15.70 -9.77
N ILE A 8 1.48 16.45 -10.08
CA ILE A 8 1.33 17.17 -11.35
C ILE A 8 1.45 18.67 -11.07
N PRO A 9 2.41 19.39 -11.70
CA PRO A 9 2.56 20.83 -11.50
C PRO A 9 1.24 21.58 -11.74
N GLY A 10 0.90 22.49 -10.82
CA GLY A 10 -0.34 23.27 -10.90
C GLY A 10 -1.62 22.55 -10.45
N ILE A 11 -1.56 21.24 -10.15
CA ILE A 11 -2.71 20.46 -9.66
C ILE A 11 -2.42 19.99 -8.24
N GLY A 12 -2.84 20.80 -7.25
CA GLY A 12 -2.85 20.41 -5.84
C GLY A 12 -4.10 19.61 -5.46
N ALA A 13 -4.20 19.17 -4.21
CA ALA A 13 -5.29 18.31 -3.73
C ALA A 13 -6.70 18.91 -3.96
N LYS A 14 -6.89 20.22 -3.72
CA LYS A 14 -8.16 20.91 -3.95
C LYS A 14 -8.57 20.90 -5.42
N THR A 15 -7.66 21.32 -6.30
CA THR A 15 -7.86 21.33 -7.75
C THR A 15 -8.09 19.93 -8.29
N ALA A 16 -7.36 18.93 -7.79
CA ALA A 16 -7.58 17.52 -8.15
C ALA A 16 -9.02 17.07 -7.82
N ALA A 17 -9.51 17.39 -6.62
CA ALA A 17 -10.88 17.05 -6.21
C ALA A 17 -11.92 17.74 -7.10
N GLU A 18 -11.74 19.02 -7.43
CA GLU A 18 -12.63 19.76 -8.33
C GLU A 18 -12.67 19.15 -9.74
N LEU A 19 -11.51 18.79 -10.30
CA LEU A 19 -11.42 18.14 -11.60
C LEU A 19 -12.09 16.76 -11.61
N LEU A 20 -11.89 15.98 -10.55
CA LEU A 20 -12.55 14.67 -10.39
C LEU A 20 -14.07 14.82 -10.28
N ASN A 21 -14.56 15.80 -9.52
CA ASN A 21 -16.01 16.06 -9.39
C ASN A 21 -16.62 16.52 -10.71
N ARG A 22 -15.88 17.30 -11.51
CA ARG A 22 -16.37 17.84 -12.78
C ARG A 22 -16.33 16.83 -13.93
N TYR A 23 -15.23 16.10 -14.07
CA TYR A 23 -14.96 15.26 -15.25
C TYR A 23 -14.95 13.76 -14.93
N GLY A 24 -15.01 13.39 -13.66
CA GLY A 24 -14.94 12.01 -13.21
C GLY A 24 -13.49 11.47 -13.23
N PRO A 25 -13.25 10.23 -13.67
CA PRO A 25 -11.92 9.64 -13.66
C PRO A 25 -10.94 10.40 -14.55
N ILE A 26 -9.66 10.43 -14.15
CA ILE A 26 -8.58 11.19 -14.80
C ILE A 26 -8.41 10.89 -16.30
N GLU A 27 -8.80 9.71 -16.78
CA GLU A 27 -8.82 9.36 -18.20
C GLU A 27 -9.77 10.21 -19.03
N LYS A 28 -10.88 10.65 -18.41
CA LYS A 28 -11.91 11.48 -19.05
C LYS A 28 -11.58 12.98 -19.02
N PHE A 29 -10.47 13.37 -18.39
CA PHE A 29 -10.08 14.77 -18.38
C PHE A 29 -9.79 15.25 -19.82
N PRO A 30 -10.29 16.44 -20.19
CA PRO A 30 -9.89 17.13 -21.42
C PRO A 30 -8.37 17.18 -21.61
N SER A 31 -7.91 17.14 -22.87
CA SER A 31 -6.49 16.99 -23.22
C SER A 31 -5.61 18.14 -22.78
N ASP A 32 -6.19 19.33 -22.66
CA ASP A 32 -5.54 20.58 -22.24
C ASP A 32 -5.26 20.63 -20.73
N ILE A 33 -6.04 19.94 -19.90
CA ILE A 33 -5.88 19.97 -18.43
C ILE A 33 -4.55 19.32 -17.99
N LEU A 34 -4.25 18.14 -18.53
CA LEU A 34 -3.02 17.42 -18.20
C LEU A 34 -1.89 17.75 -19.18
N GLY A 35 -2.23 18.20 -20.40
CA GLY A 35 -1.28 18.57 -21.44
C GLY A 35 -0.17 17.53 -21.64
N LYS A 36 1.08 18.00 -21.60
CA LYS A 36 2.29 17.16 -21.73
C LYS A 36 2.44 16.12 -20.62
N GLN A 37 1.81 16.31 -19.46
CA GLN A 37 1.90 15.42 -18.31
C GLN A 37 0.89 14.27 -18.33
N ARG A 38 -0.02 14.21 -19.32
CA ARG A 38 -1.07 13.18 -19.40
C ARG A 38 -0.52 11.76 -19.26
N LYS A 39 0.53 11.42 -20.02
CA LYS A 39 1.14 10.07 -19.98
C LYS A 39 1.68 9.73 -18.59
N LEU A 40 2.34 10.69 -17.94
CA LEU A 40 2.91 10.52 -16.61
C LEU A 40 1.81 10.41 -15.54
N ALA A 41 0.76 11.23 -15.64
CA ALA A 41 -0.38 11.21 -14.73
C ALA A 41 -1.11 9.85 -14.76
N LEU A 42 -1.34 9.30 -15.96
CA LEU A 42 -1.96 7.98 -16.11
C LEU A 42 -1.03 6.86 -15.59
N LEU A 43 0.29 6.98 -15.75
CA LEU A 43 1.24 6.06 -15.14
C LEU A 43 1.18 6.11 -13.61
N PHE A 44 1.14 7.30 -13.00
CA PHE A 44 1.01 7.42 -11.56
C PHE A 44 -0.30 6.85 -11.04
N LYS A 45 -1.42 7.04 -11.75
CA LYS A 45 -2.67 6.36 -11.40
C LYS A 45 -2.49 4.84 -11.38
N ASN A 46 -1.88 4.28 -12.43
CA ASN A 46 -1.65 2.83 -12.50
C ASN A 46 -0.78 2.33 -11.32
N LEU A 47 0.31 3.03 -11.02
CA LEU A 47 1.21 2.65 -9.93
C LEU A 47 0.56 2.81 -8.54
N ALA A 48 -0.31 3.81 -8.37
CA ALA A 48 -1.04 4.06 -7.13
C ALA A 48 -2.30 3.18 -6.97
N THR A 49 -2.67 2.40 -7.99
CA THR A 49 -3.84 1.52 -7.94
C THR A 49 -3.41 0.12 -7.46
N LEU A 50 -3.98 -0.32 -6.34
CA LEU A 50 -3.76 -1.68 -5.83
C LEU A 50 -4.31 -2.71 -6.83
N ARG A 51 -3.51 -3.76 -7.09
CA ARG A 51 -3.93 -4.90 -7.91
C ARG A 51 -4.83 -5.83 -7.11
N THR A 52 -5.97 -6.20 -7.69
CA THR A 52 -6.95 -7.13 -7.09
C THR A 52 -6.85 -8.54 -7.66
N ASP A 53 -6.02 -8.74 -8.67
CA ASP A 53 -5.82 -9.99 -9.43
C ASP A 53 -4.48 -10.68 -9.10
N ALA A 54 -3.75 -10.17 -8.10
CA ALA A 54 -2.52 -10.79 -7.67
C ALA A 54 -2.79 -12.24 -7.21
N PRO A 55 -1.91 -13.21 -7.56
CA PRO A 55 -2.06 -14.58 -7.09
C PRO A 55 -1.86 -14.60 -5.57
N LEU A 56 -2.98 -14.68 -4.84
CA LEU A 56 -2.99 -14.78 -3.39
C LEU A 56 -3.07 -16.25 -2.92
N PHE A 57 -3.03 -16.42 -1.61
CA PHE A 57 -3.24 -17.71 -0.97
C PHE A 57 -4.61 -18.29 -1.35
N LYS A 58 -4.67 -19.61 -1.54
CA LYS A 58 -5.92 -20.31 -1.94
C LYS A 58 -7.04 -20.24 -0.90
N LYS A 59 -6.70 -20.08 0.38
CA LYS A 59 -7.62 -20.11 1.52
C LYS A 59 -7.14 -19.15 2.59
N VAL A 60 -8.04 -18.39 3.21
CA VAL A 60 -7.69 -17.42 4.26
C VAL A 60 -7.08 -18.12 5.47
N GLU A 61 -7.48 -19.36 5.75
CA GLU A 61 -6.99 -20.17 6.86
C GLU A 61 -5.49 -20.47 6.77
N THR A 62 -4.86 -20.39 5.59
CA THR A 62 -3.41 -20.56 5.46
C THR A 62 -2.63 -19.38 6.04
N LEU A 63 -3.26 -18.21 6.16
CA LEU A 63 -2.69 -17.02 6.79
C LEU A 63 -2.82 -17.04 8.31
N ARG A 64 -3.58 -18.01 8.87
CA ARG A 64 -3.75 -18.12 10.32
C ARG A 64 -2.40 -18.34 10.98
N TRP A 65 -1.99 -17.39 11.80
CA TRP A 65 -0.81 -17.53 12.64
C TRP A 65 -1.05 -18.63 13.69
N ARG A 66 -0.07 -19.54 13.86
CA ARG A 66 -0.15 -20.71 14.75
C ARG A 66 0.87 -20.65 15.90
N GLY A 67 1.38 -19.47 16.18
CA GLY A 67 2.48 -19.26 17.12
C GLY A 67 3.83 -19.10 16.43
N ALA A 68 4.84 -18.72 17.22
CA ALA A 68 6.20 -18.55 16.74
C ALA A 68 6.87 -19.93 16.52
N THR A 69 7.79 -20.00 15.55
CA THR A 69 8.60 -21.22 15.37
C THR A 69 9.63 -21.35 16.50
N PRO A 70 10.15 -22.57 16.77
CA PRO A 70 11.19 -22.76 17.80
C PRO A 70 12.44 -21.89 17.58
N ALA A 71 12.73 -21.50 16.34
CA ALA A 71 13.84 -20.62 16.00
C ALA A 71 13.67 -19.18 16.53
N PHE A 72 12.44 -18.74 16.82
CA PHE A 72 12.14 -17.38 17.22
C PHE A 72 12.79 -17.00 18.56
N ALA A 73 12.86 -17.91 19.53
CA ALA A 73 13.48 -17.66 20.83
C ALA A 73 14.96 -17.23 20.69
N LYS A 74 15.71 -17.93 19.83
CA LYS A 74 17.11 -17.59 19.52
C LYS A 74 17.21 -16.22 18.85
N TRP A 75 16.26 -15.88 17.98
CA TRP A 75 16.22 -14.59 17.29
C TRP A 75 15.90 -13.43 18.25
N ALA A 76 14.91 -13.59 19.13
CA ALA A 76 14.54 -12.60 20.14
C ALA A 76 15.71 -12.27 21.08
N LYS A 77 16.50 -13.28 21.46
CA LYS A 77 17.76 -13.08 22.20
C LYS A 77 18.80 -12.31 21.38
N ARG A 78 18.95 -12.63 20.09
CA ARG A 78 19.92 -11.99 19.19
C ARG A 78 19.67 -10.49 18.99
N ILE A 79 18.41 -10.06 18.94
CA ILE A 79 18.05 -8.64 18.83
C ILE A 79 17.80 -7.95 20.18
N GLU A 80 18.21 -8.60 21.27
CA GLU A 80 18.10 -8.05 22.63
C GLU A 80 16.66 -7.69 23.02
N ALA A 81 15.68 -8.44 22.49
CA ALA A 81 14.26 -8.25 22.74
C ALA A 81 13.59 -9.52 23.30
N PRO A 82 14.04 -10.07 24.45
CA PRO A 82 13.57 -11.36 24.98
C PRO A 82 12.07 -11.36 25.31
N ARG A 83 11.51 -10.21 25.71
CA ARG A 83 10.07 -10.06 26.01
C ARG A 83 9.16 -10.27 24.80
N LEU A 84 9.70 -10.29 23.57
CA LEU A 84 8.91 -10.62 22.38
C LEU A 84 8.46 -12.08 22.39
N LEU A 85 9.27 -13.00 22.93
CA LEU A 85 8.89 -14.41 23.03
C LEU A 85 7.66 -14.57 23.93
N GLU A 86 7.71 -13.97 25.13
CA GLU A 86 6.58 -13.99 26.08
C GLU A 86 5.29 -13.40 25.46
N ARG A 87 5.42 -12.32 24.69
CA ARG A 87 4.28 -11.69 24.01
C ARG A 87 3.72 -12.60 22.91
N CYS A 88 4.58 -13.28 22.16
CA CYS A 88 4.16 -14.26 21.15
C CYS A 88 3.45 -15.45 21.80
N GLU A 89 3.98 -16.00 22.89
CA GLU A 89 3.34 -17.12 23.60
C GLU A 89 1.96 -16.75 24.13
N LYS A 90 1.82 -15.58 24.75
CA LYS A 90 0.52 -15.05 25.21
C LYS A 90 -0.47 -14.82 24.06
N ALA A 91 0.01 -14.39 22.90
CA ALA A 91 -0.84 -14.17 21.72
C ALA A 91 -1.26 -15.48 21.05
N ALA A 92 -0.43 -16.53 21.12
CA ALA A 92 -0.76 -17.86 20.57
C ALA A 92 -1.74 -18.64 21.46
N ALA A 93 -1.81 -18.31 22.76
CA ALA A 93 -2.74 -18.89 23.72
C ALA A 93 -4.16 -18.27 23.67
N ARG A 94 -4.41 -17.32 22.77
CA ARG A 94 -5.72 -16.69 22.51
C ARG A 94 -6.33 -17.25 21.23
#